data_AF-A0A966WPM2-F1
#
_entry.id   AF-A0A966WPM2-F1
#
_cell.length_a   1.000
_cell.length_b   1.000
_cell.length_c   1.000
_cell.angle_alpha   90.00
_cell.angle_beta   90.00
_cell.angle_gamma   90.00
#
_symmetry.space_group_name_H-M   'P 1'
#
loop_
_entity.id
_entity.type
_entity.pdbx_description
1 polymer ?
#
loop_
_entity_poly.entity_id
_entity_poly.type
_entity_poly.pdbx_seq_one_letter_code
_entity_poly.pdbx_strand_id
1 'polypeptide(L)'
;MLLAAPLGVAALGGLGFWYMLSGLQNGSFNPRGVPSALLGRTPPDFALPPVEGMNLPGLSSADLRGLARPVLVNFWASWCVPCIIEHPQL
;
A
#
# COMPACT_ATOMS: atom_id res chain seq x y z
N MET A 1 -17.92 -8.14 -46.17
CA MET A 1 -17.99 -7.45 -44.86
C MET A 1 -18.04 -8.43 -43.69
N LEU A 2 -18.93 -9.44 -43.66
CA LEU A 2 -19.01 -10.43 -42.58
C LEU A 2 -17.73 -11.28 -42.36
N LEU A 3 -16.97 -11.58 -43.41
CA LEU A 3 -15.75 -12.40 -43.31
C LEU A 3 -14.57 -11.70 -42.59
N ALA A 4 -14.56 -10.36 -42.56
CA ALA A 4 -13.50 -9.58 -41.89
C ALA A 4 -13.85 -9.23 -40.43
N ALA A 5 -15.12 -9.41 -40.03
CA ALA A 5 -15.59 -9.17 -38.67
C ALA A 5 -14.78 -9.89 -37.58
N PRO A 6 -14.41 -11.19 -37.70
CA PRO A 6 -13.64 -11.86 -36.66
C PRO A 6 -12.23 -11.27 -36.48
N LEU A 7 -11.59 -10.84 -37.57
CA LEU A 7 -10.28 -10.19 -37.52
C LEU A 7 -10.35 -8.81 -36.85
N GLY A 8 -11.40 -8.04 -37.14
CA GLY A 8 -11.65 -6.77 -36.47
C GLY A 8 -11.86 -6.92 -34.96
N VAL A 9 -12.65 -7.90 -34.54
CA VAL A 9 -12.89 -8.19 -33.10
C VAL A 9 -11.60 -8.63 -32.42
N ALA A 10 -10.83 -9.52 -33.04
CA ALA A 10 -9.55 -9.98 -32.48
C ALA A 10 -8.54 -8.83 -32.33
N ALA A 11 -8.44 -7.94 -33.33
CA ALA A 11 -7.56 -6.77 -33.26
C ALA A 11 -7.95 -5.81 -32.13
N LEU A 12 -9.24 -5.51 -31.98
CA LEU A 12 -9.74 -4.64 -30.91
C LEU A 12 -9.52 -5.26 -29.53
N GLY A 13 -9.79 -6.56 -29.39
CA GLY A 13 -9.53 -7.31 -28.16
C GLY A 13 -8.04 -7.32 -27.80
N GLY A 14 -7.17 -7.56 -28.79
CA GLY A 14 -5.72 -7.55 -28.62
C GLY A 14 -5.19 -6.17 -28.20
N LEU A 15 -5.66 -5.10 -28.84
CA LEU A 15 -5.30 -3.72 -28.49
C LEU A 15 -5.76 -3.36 -27.07
N GLY A 16 -6.99 -3.72 -26.70
CA GLY A 16 -7.52 -3.50 -25.35
C GLY A 16 -6.72 -4.25 -24.29
N PHE A 17 -6.40 -5.52 -24.55
CA PHE A 17 -5.59 -6.34 -23.65
C PHE A 17 -4.16 -5.77 -23.50
N TRP A 18 -3.53 -5.37 -24.61
CA TRP A 18 -2.20 -4.76 -24.59
C TRP A 18 -2.19 -3.45 -23.80
N TYR A 19 -3.19 -2.59 -23.99
CA TYR A 19 -3.34 -1.34 -23.23
C TYR A 19 -3.47 -1.59 -21.72
N MET A 20 -4.31 -2.55 -21.33
CA MET A 20 -4.46 -2.96 -19.93
C MET A 20 -3.14 -3.50 -19.35
N LEU A 21 -2.43 -4.34 -20.11
CA LEU A 21 -1.16 -4.92 -19.69
C LEU A 21 -0.07 -3.84 -19.51
N SER A 22 -0.02 -2.88 -20.44
CA SER A 22 0.84 -1.69 -20.34
C SER A 22 0.52 -0.88 -19.08
N GLY A 23 -0.77 -0.71 -18.76
CA GLY A 23 -1.22 -0.02 -17.55
C GLY A 23 -0.80 -0.71 -16.24
N LEU A 24 -0.82 -2.06 -16.23
CA LEU A 24 -0.31 -2.86 -15.12
C LEU A 24 1.21 -2.74 -14.96
N GLN A 25 1.96 -2.71 -16.06
CA GLN A 25 3.43 -2.63 -16.06
C GLN A 25 3.95 -1.25 -15.63
N ASN A 26 3.28 -0.17 -16.04
CA ASN A 26 3.70 1.20 -15.73
C ASN A 26 3.10 1.75 -14.42
N GLY A 27 2.27 0.97 -13.72
CA GLY A 27 1.67 1.34 -12.43
C GLY A 27 0.49 2.31 -12.52
N SER A 28 0.04 2.70 -13.72
CA SER A 28 -1.14 3.55 -13.92
C SER A 28 -2.45 2.82 -13.62
N PHE A 29 -2.45 1.49 -13.65
CA PHE A 29 -3.58 0.67 -13.26
C PHE A 29 -3.09 -0.47 -12.35
N ASN A 30 -3.57 -0.51 -11.10
CA ASN A 30 -3.31 -1.62 -10.19
C ASN A 30 -4.65 -2.11 -9.60
N PRO A 31 -5.15 -3.29 -10.03
CA PRO A 31 -6.42 -3.84 -9.53
C PRO A 31 -6.34 -4.31 -8.07
N ARG A 32 -5.13 -4.42 -7.50
CA ARG A 32 -4.90 -4.68 -6.07
C ARG A 32 -4.46 -3.42 -5.31
N GLY A 33 -4.47 -2.26 -5.98
CA GLY A 33 -4.07 -1.00 -5.37
C GLY A 33 -5.08 -0.59 -4.30
N VAL A 34 -4.62 -0.48 -3.06
CA VAL A 34 -5.41 0.11 -1.98
C VAL A 34 -5.08 1.61 -1.96
N PRO A 35 -6.03 2.52 -2.23
CA PRO A 35 -5.77 3.95 -2.19
C PRO A 35 -5.39 4.34 -0.76
N SER A 36 -4.23 4.97 -0.59
CA SER A 36 -3.79 5.43 0.73
C SER A 36 -4.57 6.68 1.12
N ALA A 37 -5.44 6.53 2.12
CA ALA A 37 -6.32 7.58 2.60
C ALA A 37 -5.57 8.76 3.25
N LEU A 38 -4.32 8.55 3.69
CA LEU A 38 -3.56 9.49 4.51
C LEU A 38 -2.33 10.10 3.80
N LEU A 39 -2.20 9.96 2.48
CA LEU A 39 -1.13 10.62 1.74
C LEU A 39 -1.22 12.15 1.89
N GLY A 40 -0.10 12.77 2.24
CA GLY A 40 0.00 14.22 2.46
C GLY A 40 -0.76 14.73 3.69
N ARG A 41 -1.30 13.84 4.52
CA ARG A 41 -1.97 14.21 5.78
C ARG A 41 -0.99 14.13 6.94
N THR A 42 -1.21 14.96 7.95
CA THR A 42 -0.48 14.86 9.21
C THR A 42 -0.93 13.62 9.98
N PRO A 43 -0.06 12.98 10.79
CA PRO A 43 -0.46 11.92 11.68
C PRO A 43 -1.64 12.36 12.57
N PRO A 44 -2.64 11.48 12.78
CA PRO A 44 -3.78 11.80 13.64
C PRO A 44 -3.32 12.06 15.08
N ASP A 45 -4.10 12.84 15.84
CA ASP A 45 -3.81 13.07 17.25
C ASP A 45 -4.06 11.80 18.07
N PHE A 46 -3.03 11.36 18.81
CA PHE A 46 -3.12 10.24 19.74
C PHE A 46 -2.06 10.34 20.85
N ALA A 47 -2.32 9.65 21.95
CA ALA A 47 -1.39 9.42 23.05
C ALA A 47 -1.60 8.00 23.58
N LEU A 48 -0.71 7.08 23.22
CA LEU A 48 -0.75 5.68 23.62
C LEU A 48 0.10 5.45 24.87
N PRO A 49 -0.37 4.62 25.82
CA PRO A 49 0.44 4.21 26.95
C PRO A 49 1.63 3.35 26.49
N PRO A 50 2.67 3.21 27.32
CA PRO A 50 3.72 2.22 27.09
C PRO A 50 3.11 0.81 27.04
N VAL A 51 3.76 -0.08 26.29
CA VAL A 51 3.37 -1.49 26.28
C VAL A 51 3.71 -2.10 27.63
N GLU A 52 2.75 -2.80 28.21
CA GLU A 52 2.88 -3.44 29.51
C GLU A 52 4.09 -4.40 29.55
N GLY A 53 4.85 -4.35 30.64
CA GLY A 53 6.04 -5.18 30.83
C GLY A 53 7.28 -4.72 30.04
N MET A 54 7.17 -3.70 29.18
CA MET A 54 8.31 -3.08 28.51
C MET A 54 8.79 -1.85 29.27
N ASN A 55 10.11 -1.72 29.44
CA ASN A 55 10.72 -0.51 29.99
C ASN A 55 10.98 0.53 28.88
N LEU A 56 9.93 0.86 28.13
CA LEU A 56 9.94 1.81 27.03
C LEU A 56 8.84 2.85 27.23
N PRO A 57 9.01 4.10 26.74
CA PRO A 57 7.96 5.11 26.81
C PRO A 57 6.76 4.73 25.92
N GLY A 58 5.62 5.36 26.19
CA GLY A 58 4.48 5.35 25.27
C GLY A 58 4.79 6.09 23.96
N LEU A 59 3.85 6.04 23.01
CA LEU A 59 3.97 6.71 21.72
C LEU A 59 2.84 7.73 21.54
N SER A 60 3.17 8.91 21.07
CA SER A 60 2.20 9.97 20.78
C SER A 60 2.36 10.52 19.36
N SER A 61 1.34 11.23 18.90
CA SER A 61 1.38 11.95 17.63
C SER A 61 2.47 13.04 17.58
N ALA A 62 2.90 13.56 18.74
CA ALA A 62 3.99 14.55 18.82
C ALA A 62 5.34 13.94 18.43
N ASP A 63 5.56 12.66 18.74
CA ASP A 63 6.80 11.94 18.42
C ASP A 63 6.97 11.69 16.92
N LEU A 64 5.88 11.82 16.14
CA LEU A 64 5.85 11.62 14.69
C LEU A 64 5.87 12.93 13.88
N ARG A 65 5.95 14.09 14.53
CA ARG A 65 5.94 15.41 13.88
C ARG A 65 7.34 15.99 13.76
N GLY A 66 7.59 16.70 12.65
CA GLY A 66 8.83 17.48 12.48
C GLY A 66 10.12 16.66 12.46
N LEU A 67 10.04 15.37 12.13
CA LEU A 67 11.20 14.48 12.12
C LEU A 67 12.16 14.84 10.99
N ALA A 68 13.45 14.90 11.31
CA ALA A 68 14.50 15.23 10.35
C ALA A 68 14.73 14.16 9.27
N ARG A 69 14.23 12.93 9.50
CA ARG A 69 14.34 11.81 8.56
C ARG A 69 12.98 11.12 8.42
N PRO A 70 12.72 10.48 7.25
CA PRO A 70 11.56 9.61 7.10
C PRO A 70 11.57 8.49 8.13
N VAL A 71 10.39 8.12 8.59
CA VAL A 71 10.16 7.03 9.54
C VAL A 71 9.12 6.09 8.99
N LEU A 72 9.32 4.80 9.28
CA LEU A 72 8.33 3.76 9.09
C LEU A 72 7.64 3.50 10.43
N VAL A 73 6.31 3.56 10.43
CA VAL A 73 5.49 3.15 11.57
C VAL A 73 4.87 1.80 11.23
N ASN A 74 5.35 0.74 11.90
CA ASN A 74 4.82 -0.61 11.73
C ASN A 74 3.72 -0.89 12.77
N PHE A 75 2.58 -1.40 12.29
CA PHE A 75 1.44 -1.77 13.12
C PHE A 75 1.41 -3.30 13.26
N TRP A 76 1.49 -3.80 14.49
CA TRP A 76 1.61 -5.22 14.77
C TRP A 76 0.78 -5.64 15.98
N ALA A 77 0.69 -6.96 16.18
CA ALA A 77 0.11 -7.56 17.38
C ALA A 77 0.80 -8.89 17.68
N SER A 78 0.81 -9.31 18.94
CA SER A 78 1.48 -10.55 19.39
C SER A 78 0.95 -11.83 18.73
N TRP A 79 -0.29 -11.80 18.27
CA TRP A 79 -0.97 -12.91 17.59
C TRP A 79 -0.95 -12.79 16.06
N CYS A 80 -0.33 -11.75 15.51
CA CYS A 80 -0.26 -11.51 14.06
C CYS A 80 0.84 -12.37 13.42
N VAL A 81 0.46 -13.52 12.86
CA VAL A 81 1.40 -14.42 12.16
C VAL A 81 2.20 -13.73 11.03
N PRO A 82 1.58 -12.91 10.15
CA PRO A 82 2.34 -12.18 9.14
C PRO A 82 3.38 -11.21 9.74
N CYS A 83 3.07 -10.56 10.86
CA CYS A 83 3.96 -9.61 11.51
C CYS A 83 5.23 -10.31 12.05
N ILE A 84 5.10 -11.53 12.56
CA ILE A 84 6.26 -12.34 13.01
C ILE A 84 7.23 -12.61 11.85
N ILE A 85 6.69 -12.85 10.65
CA ILE A 85 7.48 -13.09 9.44
C ILE A 85 8.14 -11.79 8.95
N GLU A 86 7.48 -10.63 9.15
CA GLU A 86 7.97 -9.31 8.73
C GLU A 86 9.10 -8.78 9.63
N HIS A 87 9.05 -9.04 10.95
CA HIS A 87 9.97 -8.46 11.94
C HIS A 87 11.48 -8.57 11.62
N PRO A 88 12.02 -9.70 11.08
CA PRO A 88 13.44 -9.79 10.74
C PRO A 88 13.88 -8.87 9.58
N GLN A 89 12.94 -8.25 8.86
CA GLN A 89 13.20 -7.38 7.71
C GLN A 89 13.04 -5.88 8.03
N LEU A 90 12.55 -5.56 9.23
CA LEU A 90 12.34 -4.19 9.71
C LEU A 90 13.55 -3.69 10.52
#